data_AF-C7LW74-F1
#
_entry.id   AF-C7LW74-F1
#
_cell.length_a   1.000
_cell.length_b   1.000
_cell.length_c   1.000
_cell.angle_alpha   90.00
_cell.angle_beta   90.00
_cell.angle_gamma   90.00
#
_symmetry.space_group_name_H-M   'P 1'
#
loop_
_entity.id
_entity.type
_entity.pdbx_description
1 polymer ?
#
loop_
_entity_poly.entity_id
_entity_poly.type
_entity_poly.pdbx_seq_one_letter_code
_entity_poly.pdbx_strand_id
1 'polypeptide(L)'
;MSKSWLKSKHDSFVRDVLRDFCQIASALENHFSEYDATGSVSFHFFDDMLGRQNSKGLLWRLKDTSHLLFRNEDRTSFAVFGEYLDWALGYIFHECIKLKEDAYQQMNYKPRFKQLQQVVGLTPEEQHIGSELYAVIRQTSESIEREVRRIRFIIFHCKRLFILYLPLHHDNPLLARFLYAQTDLVHGVFKGYAEELIHAIYTEGTHRMYTLAAQSLEDGGWIDEAATARKFL
;
A
#
# COMPACT_ATOMS: atom_id res chain seq x y z
N MET A 1 17.58 17.73 6.06
CA MET A 1 18.10 17.18 4.79
C MET A 1 18.25 18.32 3.79
N SER A 2 19.26 18.31 2.92
CA SER A 2 19.43 19.38 1.93
C SER A 2 18.49 19.17 0.73
N LYS A 3 17.99 20.26 0.14
CA LYS A 3 17.16 20.22 -1.08
C LYS A 3 17.88 19.56 -2.27
N SER A 4 19.21 19.69 -2.33
CA SER A 4 20.06 19.06 -3.34
C SER A 4 20.04 17.53 -3.28
N TRP A 5 20.09 16.96 -2.07
CA TRP A 5 19.99 15.50 -1.89
C TRP A 5 18.61 14.95 -2.26
N LEU A 6 17.54 15.68 -1.89
CA LEU A 6 16.18 15.29 -2.28
C LEU A 6 16.01 15.27 -3.80
N LYS A 7 16.53 16.29 -4.49
CA LYS A 7 16.49 16.37 -5.95
C LYS A 7 17.25 15.24 -6.62
N SER A 8 18.42 14.85 -6.10
CA SER A 8 19.21 13.74 -6.67
C SER A 8 18.61 12.36 -6.41
N LYS A 9 17.66 12.23 -5.47
CA LYS A 9 16.95 10.98 -5.15
C LYS A 9 15.51 10.95 -5.66
N HIS A 10 15.06 12.00 -6.33
CA HIS A 10 13.67 12.15 -6.77
C HIS A 10 13.21 10.95 -7.61
N ASP A 11 13.96 10.57 -8.65
CA ASP A 11 13.64 9.40 -9.49
C ASP A 11 13.52 8.10 -8.70
N SER A 12 14.41 7.90 -7.73
CA SER A 12 14.36 6.72 -6.86
C SER A 12 13.11 6.72 -5.97
N PHE A 13 12.67 7.88 -5.48
CA PHE A 13 11.45 8.00 -4.68
C PHE A 13 10.19 7.76 -5.50
N VAL A 14 10.10 8.28 -6.73
CA VAL A 14 8.96 7.99 -7.63
C VAL A 14 8.83 6.48 -7.83
N ARG A 15 9.94 5.81 -8.17
CA ARG A 15 9.98 4.36 -8.32
C ARG A 15 9.61 3.64 -7.02
N ASP A 16 10.21 4.05 -5.90
CA ASP A 16 10.01 3.40 -4.59
C ASP A 16 8.55 3.52 -4.13
N VAL A 17 7.91 4.68 -4.30
CA VAL A 17 6.49 4.89 -3.96
C VAL A 17 5.60 3.96 -4.76
N LEU A 18 5.78 3.87 -6.09
CA LEU A 18 4.99 2.96 -6.91
C LEU A 18 5.24 1.48 -6.55
N ARG A 19 6.51 1.09 -6.38
CA ARG A 19 6.88 -0.28 -5.99
C ARG A 19 6.22 -0.68 -4.68
N ASP A 20 6.42 0.14 -3.64
CA ASP A 20 5.94 -0.16 -2.31
C ASP A 20 4.41 -0.14 -2.27
N PHE A 21 3.77 0.79 -3.00
CA PHE A 21 2.31 0.77 -3.22
C PHE A 21 1.83 -0.54 -3.83
N CYS A 22 2.45 -1.02 -4.91
CA CYS A 22 2.04 -2.25 -5.56
C CYS A 22 2.20 -3.47 -4.64
N GLN A 23 3.33 -3.56 -3.92
CA GLN A 23 3.56 -4.64 -2.95
C GLN A 23 2.52 -4.63 -1.83
N ILE A 24 2.21 -3.45 -1.27
CA ILE A 24 1.21 -3.28 -0.22
C ILE A 24 -0.20 -3.59 -0.73
N ALA A 25 -0.57 -3.07 -1.90
CA ALA A 25 -1.89 -3.27 -2.47
C ALA A 25 -2.16 -4.76 -2.77
N SER A 26 -1.15 -5.47 -3.30
CA SER A 26 -1.21 -6.92 -3.51
C SER A 26 -1.36 -7.68 -2.19
N ALA A 27 -0.52 -7.37 -1.20
CA ALA A 27 -0.55 -8.04 0.10
C ALA A 27 -1.87 -7.79 0.87
N LEU A 28 -2.37 -6.55 0.85
CA LEU A 28 -3.65 -6.19 1.47
C LEU A 28 -4.83 -6.87 0.77
N GLU A 29 -4.86 -6.92 -0.56
CA GLU A 29 -5.94 -7.59 -1.29
C GLU A 29 -5.98 -9.09 -1.00
N ASN A 30 -4.81 -9.75 -0.95
CA ASN A 30 -4.73 -11.16 -0.57
C ASN A 30 -5.25 -11.37 0.85
N HIS A 31 -4.81 -10.55 1.81
CA HIS A 31 -5.29 -10.66 3.19
C HIS A 31 -6.78 -10.33 3.34
N PHE A 32 -7.29 -9.35 2.59
CA PHE A 32 -8.71 -9.02 2.62
C PHE A 32 -9.58 -10.07 1.94
N SER A 33 -9.04 -10.83 0.98
CA SER A 33 -9.73 -12.00 0.42
C SER A 33 -9.88 -13.11 1.46
N GLU A 34 -8.86 -13.33 2.30
CA GLU A 34 -8.94 -14.23 3.46
C GLU A 34 -9.95 -13.72 4.51
N TYR A 35 -9.97 -12.41 4.75
CA TYR A 35 -10.96 -11.78 5.62
C TYR A 35 -12.39 -11.99 5.09
N ASP A 36 -12.64 -11.80 3.79
CA ASP A 36 -13.97 -12.01 3.22
C ASP A 36 -14.45 -13.46 3.40
N ALA A 37 -13.52 -14.42 3.37
CA ALA A 37 -13.83 -15.84 3.58
C ALA A 37 -14.01 -16.22 5.07
N THR A 38 -13.33 -15.55 5.99
CA THR A 38 -13.23 -15.98 7.40
C THR A 38 -13.92 -15.04 8.40
N GLY A 39 -14.17 -13.78 8.01
CA GLY A 39 -14.63 -12.70 8.87
C GLY A 39 -13.58 -12.22 9.88
N SER A 40 -12.31 -12.60 9.72
CA SER A 40 -11.23 -12.27 10.66
C SER A 40 -10.01 -11.67 9.96
N VAL A 41 -9.40 -10.68 10.60
CA VAL A 41 -8.13 -10.08 10.18
C VAL A 41 -7.00 -10.56 11.09
N SER A 42 -5.78 -10.65 10.55
CA SER A 42 -4.62 -11.16 11.28
C SER A 42 -3.85 -10.02 11.94
N PHE A 43 -3.69 -10.10 13.26
CA PHE A 43 -2.83 -9.17 14.00
C PHE A 43 -1.39 -9.19 13.48
N HIS A 44 -0.82 -10.39 13.29
CA HIS A 44 0.57 -10.56 12.87
C HIS A 44 0.82 -9.97 11.47
N PHE A 45 -0.12 -10.13 10.55
CA PHE A 45 -0.03 -9.53 9.22
C PHE A 45 0.14 -8.01 9.30
N PHE A 46 -0.70 -7.33 10.09
CA PHE A 46 -0.61 -5.87 10.24
C PHE A 46 0.59 -5.43 11.08
N ASP A 47 1.00 -6.20 12.09
CA ASP A 47 2.19 -5.90 12.89
C ASP A 47 3.46 -5.97 12.03
N ASP A 48 3.59 -6.97 11.17
CA ASP A 48 4.73 -7.11 10.24
C ASP A 48 4.70 -6.01 9.16
N MET A 49 3.53 -5.71 8.59
CA MET A 49 3.40 -4.74 7.51
C MET A 49 3.69 -3.30 7.96
N LEU A 50 3.27 -2.94 9.18
CA LEU A 50 3.58 -1.65 9.80
C LEU A 50 5.00 -1.61 10.38
N GLY A 51 5.46 -2.75 10.92
CA GLY A 51 6.68 -2.87 11.70
C GLY A 51 6.65 -1.99 12.95
N ARG A 52 7.84 -1.66 13.45
CA ARG A 52 8.04 -0.78 14.60
C ARG A 52 8.76 0.50 14.16
N GLN A 53 8.70 1.55 14.97
CA GLN A 53 9.38 2.81 14.67
C GLN A 53 10.90 2.62 14.41
N ASN A 54 11.53 1.67 15.11
CA ASN A 54 12.96 1.34 14.98
C ASN A 54 13.24 0.21 13.96
N SER A 55 12.20 -0.39 13.39
CA SER A 55 12.26 -1.44 12.37
C SER A 55 11.03 -1.31 11.48
N LYS A 56 11.06 -0.30 10.61
CA LYS A 56 9.91 0.14 9.82
C LYS A 56 9.44 -0.96 8.85
N GLY A 57 8.16 -1.28 8.91
CA GLY A 57 7.51 -2.14 7.93
C GLY A 57 7.32 -1.42 6.60
N LEU A 58 6.84 -2.16 5.61
CA LEU A 58 6.65 -1.66 4.24
C LEU A 58 5.69 -0.46 4.18
N LEU A 59 4.57 -0.49 4.94
CA LEU A 59 3.60 0.61 4.99
C LEU A 59 4.21 1.91 5.53
N TRP A 60 5.06 1.79 6.56
CA TRP A 60 5.74 2.94 7.13
C TRP A 60 6.74 3.54 6.13
N ARG A 61 7.50 2.69 5.43
CA ARG A 61 8.44 3.14 4.39
C ARG A 61 7.73 3.83 3.23
N LEU A 62 6.60 3.30 2.77
CA LEU A 62 5.77 3.93 1.73
C LEU A 62 5.33 5.33 2.17
N LYS A 63 4.76 5.46 3.38
CA LYS A 63 4.30 6.74 3.93
C LYS A 63 5.43 7.75 4.06
N ASP A 64 6.59 7.35 4.58
CA ASP A 64 7.71 8.27 4.74
C ASP A 64 8.27 8.70 3.37
N THR A 65 8.39 7.76 2.43
CA THR A 65 8.86 8.07 1.06
C THR A 65 7.87 8.98 0.32
N SER A 66 6.55 8.78 0.49
CA SER A 66 5.53 9.64 -0.11
C SER A 66 5.62 11.07 0.44
N HIS A 67 5.80 11.22 1.75
CA HIS A 67 6.00 12.54 2.36
C HIS A 67 7.24 13.25 1.82
N LEU A 68 8.34 12.51 1.61
CA LEU A 68 9.56 13.07 1.05
C LEU A 68 9.40 13.47 -0.42
N LEU A 69 8.69 12.66 -1.21
CA LEU A 69 8.44 12.92 -2.62
C LEU A 69 7.52 14.13 -2.80
N PHE A 70 6.28 14.03 -2.30
CA PHE A 70 5.21 14.94 -2.69
C PHE A 70 5.25 16.30 -2.00
N ARG A 71 5.79 16.39 -0.77
CA ARG A 71 5.84 17.67 -0.03
C ARG A 71 6.99 18.58 -0.45
N ASN A 72 7.90 18.08 -1.28
CA ASN A 72 9.07 18.81 -1.76
C ASN A 72 9.02 19.10 -3.27
N GLU A 73 7.92 18.76 -3.96
CA GLU A 73 7.71 19.10 -5.36
C GLU A 73 7.33 20.58 -5.53
N ASP A 74 7.83 21.19 -6.61
CA ASP A 74 7.48 22.57 -6.96
C ASP A 74 5.99 22.63 -7.37
N ARG A 75 5.28 23.66 -6.89
CA ARG A 75 3.83 23.82 -7.03
C ARG A 75 3.42 24.09 -8.48
N THR A 76 3.21 23.02 -9.25
CA THR A 76 2.59 23.02 -10.59
C THR A 76 1.18 22.42 -10.51
N SER A 77 0.39 22.48 -11.60
CA SER A 77 -0.96 21.86 -11.64
C SER A 77 -0.96 20.37 -11.33
N PHE A 78 0.15 19.69 -11.61
CA PHE A 78 0.35 18.28 -11.31
C PHE A 78 0.67 17.99 -9.84
N ALA A 79 1.11 19.00 -9.07
CA ALA A 79 1.38 18.87 -7.64
C ALA A 79 0.12 18.46 -6.85
N VAL A 80 -1.08 18.81 -7.34
CA VAL A 80 -2.35 18.43 -6.71
C VAL A 80 -2.53 16.90 -6.67
N PHE A 81 -2.14 16.19 -7.74
CA PHE A 81 -2.23 14.72 -7.73
C PHE A 81 -1.21 14.10 -6.77
N GLY A 82 -0.02 14.69 -6.66
CA GLY A 82 0.98 14.31 -5.65
C GLY A 82 0.47 14.50 -4.22
N GLU A 83 -0.19 15.63 -3.94
CA GLU A 83 -0.81 15.89 -2.63
C GLU A 83 -1.93 14.89 -2.30
N TYR A 84 -2.77 14.54 -3.28
CA TYR A 84 -3.79 13.50 -3.10
C TYR A 84 -3.19 12.11 -2.89
N LEU A 85 -2.09 11.78 -3.57
CA LEU A 85 -1.36 10.54 -3.31
C LEU A 85 -0.76 10.54 -1.90
N ASP A 86 -0.11 11.63 -1.46
CA ASP A 86 0.44 11.72 -0.10
C ASP A 86 -0.64 11.50 0.96
N TRP A 87 -1.78 12.17 0.79
CA TRP A 87 -2.92 12.02 1.68
C TRP A 87 -3.50 10.61 1.67
N ALA A 88 -3.71 10.02 0.49
CA ALA A 88 -4.29 8.70 0.33
C ALA A 88 -3.40 7.60 0.93
N LEU A 89 -2.09 7.64 0.67
CA LEU A 89 -1.13 6.67 1.21
C LEU A 89 -0.98 6.82 2.74
N GLY A 90 -0.99 8.06 3.25
CA GLY A 90 -1.05 8.33 4.69
C GLY A 90 -2.33 7.80 5.33
N TYR A 91 -3.48 7.91 4.64
CA TYR A 91 -4.74 7.39 5.14
C TYR A 91 -4.75 5.86 5.19
N ILE A 92 -4.24 5.17 4.17
CA ILE A 92 -4.09 3.69 4.20
C ILE A 92 -3.25 3.26 5.40
N PHE A 93 -2.16 3.98 5.69
CA PHE A 93 -1.30 3.70 6.84
C PHE A 93 -2.09 3.78 8.16
N HIS A 94 -2.87 4.85 8.37
CA HIS A 94 -3.71 4.98 9.57
C HIS A 94 -4.83 3.93 9.62
N GLU A 95 -5.41 3.62 8.46
CA GLU A 95 -6.23 2.44 8.15
C GLU A 95 -5.74 1.17 8.83
N CYS A 96 -4.52 0.81 8.47
CA CYS A 96 -3.87 -0.43 8.89
C CYS A 96 -3.48 -0.41 10.37
N ILE A 97 -3.18 0.76 10.95
CA ILE A 97 -2.98 0.89 12.40
C ILE A 97 -4.25 0.52 13.15
N LYS A 98 -5.40 1.07 12.74
CA LYS A 98 -6.70 0.74 13.37
C LYS A 98 -7.01 -0.75 13.25
N LEU A 99 -6.83 -1.32 12.04
CA LEU A 99 -7.03 -2.75 11.83
C LEU A 99 -6.11 -3.61 12.70
N LYS A 100 -4.86 -3.20 12.93
CA LYS A 100 -3.97 -3.90 13.85
C LYS A 100 -4.54 -3.94 15.27
N GLU A 101 -4.99 -2.80 15.78
CA GLU A 101 -5.56 -2.70 17.12
C GLU A 101 -6.87 -3.50 17.24
N ASP A 102 -7.75 -3.42 16.24
CA ASP A 102 -8.99 -4.19 16.21
C ASP A 102 -8.72 -5.70 16.11
N ALA A 103 -7.72 -6.12 15.33
CA ALA A 103 -7.27 -7.51 15.24
C ALA A 103 -6.72 -8.01 16.59
N TYR A 104 -5.92 -7.18 17.28
CA TYR A 104 -5.43 -7.49 18.62
C TYR A 104 -6.60 -7.69 19.60
N GLN A 105 -7.60 -6.83 19.54
CA GLN A 105 -8.79 -6.94 20.39
C GLN A 105 -9.58 -8.23 20.11
N GLN A 106 -9.79 -8.58 18.84
CA GLN A 106 -10.46 -9.84 18.47
C GLN A 106 -9.68 -11.07 18.94
N MET A 107 -8.35 -11.04 18.81
CA MET A 107 -7.48 -12.16 19.18
C MET A 107 -7.43 -12.38 20.70
N ASN A 108 -7.35 -11.31 21.49
CA ASN A 108 -7.09 -11.41 22.93
C ASN A 108 -8.33 -11.26 23.82
N TYR A 109 -9.24 -10.33 23.49
CA TYR A 109 -10.38 -10.03 24.36
C TYR A 109 -11.59 -10.94 24.09
N LYS A 110 -11.89 -11.22 22.82
CA LYS A 110 -13.05 -12.06 22.47
C LYS A 110 -13.04 -13.45 23.13
N PRO A 111 -11.92 -14.20 23.18
CA PRO A 111 -11.88 -15.48 23.88
C PRO A 111 -12.08 -15.33 25.40
N ARG A 112 -11.48 -14.30 26.01
CA ARG A 112 -11.61 -14.02 27.45
C ARG A 112 -13.06 -13.70 27.83
N PHE A 113 -13.77 -12.90 27.04
CA PHE A 113 -15.19 -12.63 27.28
C PHE A 113 -16.06 -13.88 27.15
N LYS A 114 -15.78 -14.76 26.18
CA LYS A 114 -16.48 -16.04 26.07
C LYS A 114 -16.27 -16.92 27.31
N GLN A 115 -15.07 -16.92 27.88
CA GLN A 115 -14.79 -17.65 29.13
C GLN A 115 -15.56 -17.04 30.31
N LEU A 116 -15.62 -15.72 30.42
CA LEU A 116 -16.38 -15.03 31.47
C LEU A 116 -17.89 -15.31 31.38
N GLN A 117 -18.46 -15.38 30.17
CA GLN A 117 -19.86 -15.74 29.97
C GLN A 117 -20.20 -17.19 30.35
N GLN A 118 -19.19 -18.06 30.47
CA GLN A 118 -19.37 -19.46 30.87
C GLN A 118 -19.27 -19.67 32.39
N VAL A 119 -18.97 -18.63 33.17
CA VAL A 119 -18.88 -18.71 34.63
C VAL A 119 -20.27 -18.97 35.21
N VAL A 120 -20.40 -20.05 35.98
CA VAL A 120 -21.63 -20.41 36.69
C VAL A 120 -21.68 -19.64 38.02
N GLY A 121 -22.85 -19.11 38.38
CA GLY A 121 -23.06 -18.44 39.67
C GLY A 121 -22.85 -16.93 39.65
N LEU A 122 -22.73 -16.30 38.48
CA LEU A 122 -22.71 -14.83 38.36
C LEU A 122 -24.02 -14.21 38.84
N THR A 123 -23.92 -13.07 39.53
CA THR A 123 -25.10 -12.26 39.89
C THR A 123 -25.77 -11.66 38.65
N PRO A 124 -27.06 -11.26 38.71
CA PRO A 124 -27.72 -10.58 37.61
C PRO A 124 -26.98 -9.33 37.13
N GLU A 125 -26.40 -8.55 38.04
CA GLU A 125 -25.63 -7.35 37.74
C GLU A 125 -24.32 -7.69 36.99
N GLU A 126 -23.61 -8.73 37.41
CA GLU A 126 -22.38 -9.19 36.74
C GLU A 126 -22.68 -9.71 35.32
N GLN A 127 -23.78 -10.43 35.14
CA GLN A 127 -24.24 -10.88 33.83
C GLN A 127 -24.61 -9.70 32.92
N HIS A 128 -25.31 -8.70 33.46
CA HIS A 128 -25.70 -7.51 32.71
C HIS A 128 -24.48 -6.71 32.24
N ILE A 129 -23.56 -6.36 33.15
CA ILE A 129 -22.32 -5.65 32.82
C ILE A 129 -21.48 -6.45 31.81
N GLY A 130 -21.37 -7.77 31.99
CA GLY A 130 -20.67 -8.63 31.04
C GLY A 130 -21.27 -8.59 29.62
N SER A 131 -22.59 -8.52 29.51
CA SER A 131 -23.28 -8.40 28.22
C SER A 131 -23.04 -7.05 27.53
N GLU A 132 -23.04 -5.95 28.29
CA GLU A 132 -22.77 -4.61 27.77
C GLU A 132 -21.32 -4.47 27.28
N LEU A 133 -20.36 -4.97 28.06
CA LEU A 133 -18.94 -4.97 27.67
C LEU A 133 -18.68 -5.86 26.46
N TYR A 134 -19.38 -6.99 26.32
CA TYR A 134 -19.30 -7.83 25.13
C TYR A 134 -19.85 -7.12 23.88
N ALA A 135 -20.82 -6.22 24.02
CA ALA A 135 -21.32 -5.43 22.90
C ALA A 135 -20.21 -4.54 22.28
N VAL A 136 -19.24 -4.07 23.07
CA VAL A 136 -18.07 -3.33 22.57
C VAL A 136 -17.22 -4.19 21.62
N ILE A 137 -17.07 -5.49 21.90
CA ILE A 137 -16.34 -6.42 21.00
C ILE A 137 -17.08 -6.63 19.68
N ARG A 138 -18.42 -6.54 19.67
CA ARG A 138 -19.19 -6.57 18.42
C ARG A 138 -18.90 -5.33 17.56
N GLN A 139 -18.80 -4.16 18.18
CA GLN A 139 -18.43 -2.91 17.49
C GLN A 139 -17.04 -3.00 16.85
N THR A 140 -16.09 -3.74 17.45
CA THR A 140 -14.78 -4.03 16.84
C THR A 140 -14.91 -4.73 15.48
N SER A 141 -15.88 -5.64 15.33
CA SER A 141 -16.06 -6.37 14.05
C SER A 141 -16.67 -5.47 12.96
N GLU A 142 -17.62 -4.61 13.33
CA GLU A 142 -18.19 -3.59 12.46
C GLU A 142 -17.13 -2.54 12.05
N SER A 143 -16.22 -2.23 12.97
CA SER A 143 -15.03 -1.40 12.70
C SER A 143 -14.19 -2.05 11.61
N ILE A 144 -13.70 -3.28 11.80
CA ILE A 144 -12.88 -3.99 10.81
C ILE A 144 -13.49 -3.96 9.40
N GLU A 145 -14.78 -4.28 9.28
CA GLU A 145 -15.46 -4.28 7.97
C GLU A 145 -15.44 -2.90 7.29
N ARG A 146 -15.62 -1.84 8.07
CA ARG A 146 -15.56 -0.46 7.58
C ARG A 146 -14.14 -0.06 7.19
N GLU A 147 -13.13 -0.38 7.99
CA GLU A 147 -11.75 0.00 7.66
C GLU A 147 -11.25 -0.78 6.42
N VAL A 148 -11.58 -2.07 6.29
CA VAL A 148 -11.28 -2.88 5.08
C VAL A 148 -11.90 -2.23 3.82
N ARG A 149 -13.18 -1.84 3.88
CA ARG A 149 -13.86 -1.17 2.76
C ARG A 149 -13.21 0.16 2.41
N ARG A 150 -12.81 0.96 3.40
CA ARG A 150 -12.13 2.24 3.18
C ARG A 150 -10.77 2.05 2.53
N ILE A 151 -9.97 1.09 2.99
CA ILE A 151 -8.66 0.81 2.40
C ILE A 151 -8.82 0.37 0.94
N ARG A 152 -9.76 -0.54 0.63
CA ARG A 152 -10.07 -0.95 -0.75
C ARG A 152 -10.48 0.22 -1.63
N PHE A 153 -11.35 1.08 -1.12
CA PHE A 153 -11.77 2.31 -1.81
C PHE A 153 -10.58 3.22 -2.13
N ILE A 154 -9.68 3.45 -1.16
CA ILE A 154 -8.53 4.33 -1.35
C ILE A 154 -7.51 3.70 -2.31
N ILE A 155 -7.23 2.39 -2.20
CA ILE A 155 -6.36 1.68 -3.14
C ILE A 155 -6.89 1.83 -4.57
N PHE A 156 -8.20 1.69 -4.78
CA PHE A 156 -8.83 1.91 -6.08
C PHE A 156 -8.55 3.32 -6.62
N HIS A 157 -8.68 4.35 -5.78
CA HIS A 157 -8.41 5.72 -6.18
C HIS A 157 -6.92 6.02 -6.38
N CYS A 158 -6.03 5.43 -5.59
CA CYS A 158 -4.58 5.54 -5.79
C CYS A 158 -4.16 5.08 -7.18
N LYS A 159 -4.74 3.99 -7.71
CA LYS A 159 -4.44 3.51 -9.08
C LYS A 159 -4.71 4.60 -10.11
N ARG A 160 -5.87 5.25 -10.03
CA ARG A 160 -6.24 6.36 -10.93
C ARG A 160 -5.32 7.57 -10.75
N LEU A 161 -4.95 7.89 -9.51
CA LEU A 161 -4.01 8.98 -9.24
C LEU A 161 -2.62 8.69 -9.81
N PHE A 162 -2.13 7.45 -9.73
CA PHE A 162 -0.86 7.05 -10.34
C PHE A 162 -0.87 7.18 -11.86
N ILE A 163 -1.98 6.82 -12.53
CA ILE A 163 -2.15 7.01 -13.98
C ILE A 163 -2.03 8.48 -14.37
N LEU A 164 -2.54 9.40 -13.54
CA LEU A 164 -2.48 10.84 -13.77
C LEU A 164 -1.13 11.47 -13.39
N TYR A 165 -0.43 10.90 -12.41
CA TYR A 165 0.80 11.46 -11.85
C TYR A 165 2.07 10.98 -12.58
N LEU A 166 2.17 9.68 -12.88
CA LEU A 166 3.39 9.08 -13.43
C LEU A 166 3.81 9.52 -14.85
N PRO A 167 2.94 10.07 -15.73
CA PRO A 167 3.37 10.62 -17.02
C PRO A 167 4.44 11.71 -16.92
N LEU A 168 4.50 12.40 -15.78
CA LEU A 168 5.52 13.41 -15.48
C LEU A 168 6.92 12.84 -15.33
N HIS A 169 7.01 11.52 -15.13
CA HIS A 169 8.22 10.79 -14.85
C HIS A 169 8.51 9.76 -15.94
N HIS A 170 8.00 9.97 -17.16
CA HIS A 170 8.21 9.06 -18.29
C HIS A 170 9.68 8.85 -18.65
N ASP A 171 10.55 9.81 -18.30
CA ASP A 171 12.00 9.73 -18.51
C ASP A 171 12.78 9.11 -17.35
N ASN A 172 12.10 8.68 -16.28
CA ASN A 172 12.74 8.06 -15.14
C ASN A 172 13.16 6.61 -15.47
N PRO A 173 14.46 6.31 -15.56
CA PRO A 173 14.94 4.98 -15.95
C PRO A 173 14.68 3.92 -14.87
N LEU A 174 14.64 4.33 -13.59
CA LEU A 174 14.32 3.42 -12.48
C LEU A 174 12.86 3.01 -12.49
N LEU A 175 11.95 3.94 -12.83
CA LEU A 175 10.54 3.66 -13.02
C LEU A 175 10.34 2.69 -14.19
N ALA A 176 10.94 2.98 -15.35
CA ALA A 176 10.87 2.12 -16.53
C ALA A 176 11.35 0.70 -16.24
N ARG A 177 12.50 0.57 -15.57
CA ARG A 177 13.03 -0.71 -15.14
C ARG A 177 12.10 -1.46 -14.19
N PHE A 178 11.47 -0.77 -13.23
CA PHE A 178 10.52 -1.39 -12.34
C PHE A 178 9.30 -1.92 -13.09
N LEU A 179 8.71 -1.12 -13.99
CA LEU A 179 7.55 -1.53 -14.80
C LEU A 179 7.86 -2.76 -15.67
N TYR A 180 9.07 -2.82 -16.23
CA TYR A 180 9.57 -3.99 -16.97
C TYR A 180 9.82 -5.21 -16.07
N ALA A 181 10.58 -5.03 -14.99
CA ALA A 181 11.02 -6.16 -14.16
C ALA A 181 9.91 -6.72 -13.24
N GLN A 182 8.84 -5.96 -13.02
CA GLN A 182 7.74 -6.30 -12.11
C GLN A 182 6.38 -6.19 -12.82
N THR A 183 6.34 -6.48 -14.13
CA THR A 183 5.13 -6.41 -14.94
C THR A 183 3.99 -7.21 -14.31
N ASP A 184 4.21 -8.45 -13.88
CA ASP A 184 3.17 -9.27 -13.25
C ASP A 184 2.58 -8.64 -11.99
N LEU A 185 3.41 -8.04 -11.14
CA LEU A 185 2.96 -7.34 -9.94
C LEU A 185 2.12 -6.11 -10.31
N VAL A 186 2.59 -5.31 -11.25
CA VAL A 186 1.87 -4.11 -11.73
C VAL A 186 0.53 -4.51 -12.35
N HIS A 187 0.50 -5.54 -13.20
CA HIS A 187 -0.73 -6.06 -13.81
C HIS A 187 -1.67 -6.65 -12.76
N GLY A 188 -1.16 -7.37 -11.75
CA GLY A 188 -1.98 -7.90 -10.66
C GLY A 188 -2.64 -6.80 -9.83
N VAL A 189 -1.93 -5.70 -9.59
CA VAL A 189 -2.44 -4.55 -8.82
C VAL A 189 -3.39 -3.70 -9.65
N PHE A 190 -2.98 -3.27 -10.84
CA PHE A 190 -3.77 -2.37 -11.69
C PHE A 190 -4.90 -3.10 -12.43
N LYS A 191 -4.82 -4.43 -12.60
CA LYS A 191 -5.82 -5.26 -13.30
C LYS A 191 -6.16 -4.63 -14.66
N GLY A 192 -7.43 -4.34 -14.93
CA GLY A 192 -7.89 -3.72 -16.18
C GLY A 192 -7.30 -2.32 -16.46
N TYR A 193 -6.65 -1.68 -15.49
CA TYR A 193 -5.99 -0.38 -15.65
C TYR A 193 -4.50 -0.47 -16.00
N ALA A 194 -3.92 -1.67 -16.13
CA ALA A 194 -2.48 -1.81 -16.36
C ALA A 194 -2.05 -1.21 -17.70
N GLU A 195 -2.77 -1.51 -18.78
CA GLU A 195 -2.49 -0.91 -20.10
C GLU A 195 -2.72 0.60 -20.11
N GLU A 196 -3.77 1.08 -19.42
CA GLU A 196 -4.03 2.52 -19.27
C GLU A 196 -2.86 3.22 -18.55
N LEU A 197 -2.32 2.61 -17.49
CA LEU A 197 -1.15 3.13 -16.79
C LEU A 197 0.06 3.22 -17.71
N ILE A 198 0.40 2.13 -18.41
CA ILE A 198 1.57 2.11 -19.30
C ILE A 198 1.40 3.10 -20.44
N HIS A 199 0.22 3.18 -21.07
CA HIS A 199 -0.06 4.11 -22.14
C HIS A 199 -0.04 5.57 -21.67
N ALA A 200 -0.53 5.87 -20.46
CA ALA A 200 -0.46 7.21 -19.90
C ALA A 200 0.99 7.66 -19.69
N ILE A 201 1.87 6.76 -19.23
CA ILE A 201 3.29 7.08 -19.03
C ILE A 201 4.02 7.18 -20.38
N TYR A 202 3.74 6.27 -21.32
CA TYR A 202 4.44 6.14 -22.60
C TYR A 202 3.45 6.23 -23.77
N THR A 203 3.04 7.46 -24.09
CA THR A 203 1.98 7.75 -25.09
C THR A 203 2.31 7.28 -26.51
N GLU A 204 3.59 7.31 -26.89
CA GLU A 204 4.09 6.87 -28.20
C GLU A 204 4.35 5.35 -28.27
N GLY A 205 4.02 4.61 -27.21
CA GLY A 205 4.23 3.16 -27.11
C GLY A 205 5.37 2.76 -26.18
N THR A 206 5.49 1.46 -25.94
CA THR A 206 6.36 0.88 -24.91
C THR A 206 7.86 0.85 -25.27
N HIS A 207 8.24 1.19 -26.50
CA HIS A 207 9.64 1.21 -26.93
C HIS A 207 10.52 2.09 -26.01
N ARG A 208 10.03 3.28 -25.59
CA ARG A 208 10.76 4.16 -24.66
C ARG A 208 10.95 3.49 -23.29
N MET A 209 9.91 2.82 -22.77
CA MET A 209 10.00 2.05 -21.53
C MET A 209 11.09 0.99 -21.59
N TYR A 210 11.09 0.15 -22.63
CA TYR A 210 12.09 -0.91 -22.77
C TYR A 210 13.51 -0.35 -22.98
N THR A 211 13.64 0.77 -23.70
CA THR A 211 14.93 1.44 -23.91
C THR A 211 15.52 1.91 -22.58
N LEU A 212 14.73 2.64 -21.78
CA LEU A 212 15.12 3.16 -20.47
C LEU A 212 15.39 2.02 -19.48
N ALA A 213 14.57 0.97 -19.50
CA ALA A 213 14.75 -0.20 -18.65
C ALA A 213 16.07 -0.92 -18.97
N ALA A 214 16.39 -1.15 -20.24
CA ALA A 214 17.63 -1.78 -20.67
C ALA A 214 18.86 -0.97 -20.26
N GLN A 215 18.85 0.35 -20.49
CA GLN A 215 19.93 1.25 -20.06
C GLN A 215 20.13 1.20 -18.54
N SER A 216 19.04 1.27 -17.77
CA SER A 216 19.09 1.17 -16.30
C SER A 216 19.64 -0.17 -15.79
N LEU A 217 19.41 -1.26 -16.53
CA LEU A 217 19.96 -2.58 -16.22
C LEU A 217 21.46 -2.64 -16.53
N GLU A 218 21.89 -2.10 -17.67
CA GLU A 218 23.31 -2.00 -18.07
C GLU A 218 24.12 -1.19 -17.07
N ASP A 219 23.63 -0.01 -16.70
CA ASP A 219 24.30 0.89 -15.73
C ASP A 219 24.53 0.22 -14.37
N GLY A 220 23.73 -0.78 -14.05
CA GLY A 220 23.87 -1.56 -12.82
C GLY A 220 24.49 -2.94 -12.99
N GLY A 221 25.00 -3.27 -14.18
CA GLY A 221 25.72 -4.51 -14.46
C GLY A 221 24.86 -5.74 -14.76
N TRP A 222 23.56 -5.58 -14.98
CA TRP A 222 22.62 -6.65 -15.32
C TRP A 222 22.51 -6.84 -16.84
N ILE A 223 23.60 -7.34 -17.44
CA ILE A 223 23.78 -7.36 -18.90
C ILE A 223 22.79 -8.31 -19.61
N ASP A 224 22.52 -9.49 -19.03
CA ASP A 224 21.64 -10.49 -19.64
C ASP A 224 20.16 -10.03 -19.63
N GLU A 225 19.74 -9.43 -18.53
CA GLU A 225 18.40 -8.85 -18.38
C GLU A 225 18.21 -7.65 -19.30
N ALA A 226 19.25 -6.82 -19.45
CA ALA A 226 19.24 -5.71 -20.41
C ALA A 226 19.11 -6.21 -21.85
N ALA A 227 19.89 -7.24 -22.24
CA ALA A 227 19.80 -7.85 -23.56
C ALA A 227 18.39 -8.42 -23.82
N THR A 228 17.73 -8.95 -22.79
CA THR A 228 16.34 -9.40 -22.88
C THR A 228 15.37 -8.24 -23.08
N ALA A 229 15.52 -7.15 -22.33
CA ALA A 229 14.71 -5.94 -22.51
C ALA A 229 14.86 -5.34 -23.91
N ARG A 230 16.07 -5.37 -24.47
CA ARG A 230 16.35 -4.88 -25.84
C ARG A 230 15.66 -5.67 -26.95
N LYS A 231 15.18 -6.89 -26.72
CA LYS A 231 14.43 -7.68 -27.72
C LYS A 231 13.04 -7.12 -28.01
N PHE A 232 12.55 -6.23 -27.14
CA PHE A 232 11.26 -5.56 -27.30
C PHE A 232 11.36 -4.18 -27.97
N LEU A 233 12.55 -3.82 -28.47
CA LEU A 233 12.81 -2.64 -29.30
C LEU A 233 12.63 -2.97 -30.77
#